data_AF-A0A3B0UX12-F1
#
_entry.id   AF-A0A3B0UX12-F1
#
_cell.length_a   1.000
_cell.length_b   1.000
_cell.length_c   1.000
_cell.angle_alpha   90.00
_cell.angle_beta   90.00
_cell.angle_gamma   90.00
#
_symmetry.space_group_name_H-M   'P 1'
#
loop_
_entity.id
_entity.type
_entity.pdbx_description
1 polymer ?
#
loop_
_entity_poly.entity_id
_entity_poly.type
_entity_poly.pdbx_seq_one_letter_code
_entity_poly.pdbx_strand_id
1 'polypeptide(L)' 'MAKDKTTYTEKTNAELAIILAEKREALRALRFTAAGSRPKDTSEPKKMRKEIARIMTEFSARTNATK' A
#
# COMPACT_ATOMS: atom_id res chain seq x y z
N MET A 1 10.19 13.82 13.74
CA MET A 1 10.56 12.41 13.49
C MET A 1 10.22 12.08 12.04
N ALA A 2 11.19 12.29 11.14
CA ALA A 2 11.04 11.98 9.71
C ALA A 2 10.89 10.46 9.58
N LYS A 3 9.66 10.00 9.37
CA LYS A 3 9.36 8.59 9.17
C LYS A 3 9.82 8.23 7.76
N ASP A 4 10.80 7.34 7.65
CA ASP A 4 11.37 6.86 6.40
C ASP A 4 10.29 6.71 5.34
N LYS A 5 10.34 7.56 4.31
CA LYS A 5 9.47 7.43 3.15
C LYS A 5 9.85 6.10 2.52
N THR A 6 9.00 5.09 2.65
CA THR A 6 9.07 3.90 1.79
C THR A 6 8.98 4.37 0.34
N THR A 7 10.13 4.50 -0.29
CA THR A 7 10.30 4.82 -1.70
C THR A 7 10.25 3.52 -2.47
N TYR A 8 9.32 3.44 -3.41
CA TYR A 8 9.10 2.28 -4.27
C TYR A 8 9.82 2.44 -5.62
N THR A 9 10.77 3.37 -5.67
CA THR A 9 11.49 3.82 -6.87
C THR A 9 12.37 2.73 -7.46
N GLU A 10 12.98 1.89 -6.63
CA GLU A 10 13.93 0.84 -7.04
C GLU A 10 13.25 -0.43 -7.56
N LYS A 11 11.94 -0.60 -7.34
CA LYS A 11 11.23 -1.83 -7.70
C LYS A 11 10.76 -1.81 -9.15
N THR A 12 10.77 -2.96 -9.79
CA THR A 12 10.26 -3.12 -11.16
C THR A 12 8.74 -3.00 -11.19
N ASN A 13 8.16 -2.68 -12.36
CA ASN A 13 6.70 -2.55 -12.51
C ASN A 13 5.96 -3.84 -12.13
N ALA A 14 6.55 -5.01 -12.43
CA ALA A 14 5.96 -6.31 -12.11
C ALA A 14 5.93 -6.56 -10.59
N GLU A 15 7.03 -6.29 -9.90
CA GLU A 15 7.11 -6.43 -8.44
C GLU A 15 6.14 -5.47 -7.73
N LEU A 16 5.99 -4.24 -8.23
CA LEU A 16 5.04 -3.29 -7.68
C LEU A 16 3.59 -3.75 -7.82
N ALA A 17 3.25 -4.42 -8.92
CA ALA A 17 1.91 -4.96 -9.14
C ALA A 17 1.60 -6.10 -8.16
N ILE A 18 2.58 -7.00 -7.94
CA ILE A 18 2.47 -8.09 -6.96
C ILE A 18 2.27 -7.53 -5.55
N ILE A 19 3.14 -6.60 -5.12
CA ILE A 19 3.06 -5.98 -3.80
C ILE A 19 1.72 -5.24 -3.63
N LEU A 20 1.22 -4.59 -4.67
CA LEU A 20 -0.07 -3.91 -4.63
C LEU A 20 -1.23 -4.89 -4.43
N ALA A 21 -1.19 -6.07 -5.07
CA ALA A 21 -2.19 -7.11 -4.90
C ALA A 21 -2.18 -7.65 -3.46
N GLU A 22 -1.01 -8.03 -2.94
CA GLU A 22 -0.84 -8.53 -1.57
C GLU A 22 -1.32 -7.51 -0.52
N LYS A 23 -0.97 -6.23 -0.69
CA LYS A 23 -1.38 -5.16 0.24
C LYS A 23 -2.89 -4.90 0.20
N ARG A 24 -3.54 -5.07 -0.96
CA ARG A 24 -5.01 -4.97 -1.08
C ARG A 24 -5.71 -6.14 -0.41
N GLU A 25 -5.18 -7.36 -0.56
CA GLU A 25 -5.69 -8.54 0.15
C GLU A 25 -5.52 -8.43 1.66
N ALA A 26 -4.34 -7.99 2.13
CA ALA A 26 -4.10 -7.74 3.54
C ALA A 26 -5.08 -6.69 4.10
N LEU A 27 -5.35 -5.61 3.36
CA LEU A 27 -6.36 -4.62 3.75
C LEU A 27 -7.78 -5.21 3.78
N ARG A 28 -8.11 -6.11 2.84
CA ARG A 28 -9.39 -6.82 2.83
C ARG A 28 -9.50 -7.71 4.08
N ALA A 29 -8.49 -8.53 4.37
CA ALA A 29 -8.44 -9.37 5.55
C ALA A 29 -8.61 -8.55 6.84
N LEU A 30 -7.89 -7.42 6.98
CA LEU A 30 -8.02 -6.51 8.11
C LEU A 30 -9.45 -5.93 8.26
N ARG A 31 -10.16 -5.67 7.16
CA ARG A 31 -11.55 -5.21 7.21
C ARG A 31 -12.50 -6.30 7.69
N PHE A 32 -12.27 -7.54 7.27
CA PHE A 32 -13.06 -8.69 7.71
C PHE A 32 -12.81 -9.02 9.18
N THR A 33 -11.55 -9.02 9.64
CA THR A 33 -11.22 -9.28 11.04
C THR A 33 -11.73 -8.17 11.96
N ALA A 34 -11.67 -6.90 11.52
CA ALA A 34 -12.20 -5.76 12.26
C ALA A 34 -13.73 -5.77 12.41
N ALA A 35 -14.46 -6.44 11.52
CA ALA A 35 -15.91 -6.57 11.62
C ALA A 35 -16.35 -7.53 12.74
N GLY A 36 -15.52 -8.54 13.05
CA GLY A 36 -15.81 -9.53 14.08
C GLY A 36 -15.34 -9.14 15.48
N SER A 37 -14.32 -8.28 15.60
CA SER A 37 -13.83 -7.80 16.89
C SER A 37 -13.01 -6.51 16.73
N ARG A 38 -12.88 -5.73 17.81
CA ARG A 38 -12.06 -4.52 17.79
C ARG A 38 -10.58 -4.91 17.53
N PRO A 39 -9.96 -4.41 16.44
CA PRO A 39 -8.55 -4.67 16.18
C PRO A 39 -7.68 -4.14 17.31
N LYS A 40 -6.65 -4.91 17.67
CA LYS A 40 -5.65 -4.48 18.65
C LYS A 40 -4.92 -3.22 18.21
N ASP A 41 -4.74 -3.06 16.89
CA ASP A 41 -4.02 -1.95 16.30
C ASP A 41 -4.89 -1.18 15.28
N THR A 42 -5.59 -0.15 15.75
CA THR A 42 -6.52 0.65 14.92
C THR A 42 -5.81 1.48 13.85
N SER A 43 -4.48 1.62 13.96
CA SER A 43 -3.64 2.41 13.06
C SER A 43 -3.26 1.68 11.78
N GLU A 44 -3.33 0.34 11.76
CA GLU A 44 -2.89 -0.52 10.67
C GLU A 44 -3.61 -0.26 9.34
N PRO A 45 -4.96 -0.20 9.27
CA PRO A 45 -5.65 0.07 8.01
C PRO A 45 -5.30 1.42 7.42
N LYS A 46 -4.95 2.41 8.26
CA LYS A 46 -4.51 3.74 7.81
C LYS A 46 -3.10 3.69 7.22
N LYS A 47 -2.18 2.93 7.83
CA LYS A 47 -0.81 2.73 7.31
C LYS A 47 -0.85 2.00 5.97
N MET A 48 -1.63 0.93 5.87
CA MET A 48 -1.74 0.13 4.65
C MET A 48 -2.36 0.91 3.47
N ARG A 49 -3.38 1.73 3.72
CA ARG A 49 -3.92 2.66 2.71
C ARG A 49 -2.86 3.64 2.18
N LYS A 50 -2.01 4.17 3.05
CA LYS A 50 -0.91 5.08 2.63
C LYS A 50 0.12 4.37 1.77
N GLU A 51 0.44 3.12 2.08
CA GLU A 51 1.36 2.32 1.26
C GLU A 51 0.80 2.03 -0.12
N ILE A 52 -0.47 1.60 -0.22
CA ILE A 52 -1.16 1.39 -1.51
C ILE A 52 -1.16 2.69 -2.33
N ALA A 53 -1.48 3.82 -1.71
CA ALA A 53 -1.47 5.12 -2.38
C ALA A 53 -0.08 5.46 -2.93
N ARG A 54 0.99 5.24 -2.16
CA ARG A 54 2.37 5.47 -2.64
C ARG A 54 2.72 4.61 -3.84
N ILE A 55 2.37 3.33 -3.83
CA ILE A 55 2.61 2.42 -4.98
C ILE A 55 1.83 2.92 -6.21
N MET A 56 0.56 3.31 -6.04
CA MET A 56 -0.25 3.86 -7.14
C MET A 56 0.29 5.19 -7.67
N THR A 57 0.86 6.04 -6.81
CA THR A 57 1.53 7.28 -7.22
C THR A 57 2.76 6.98 -8.08
N GLU A 58 3.59 6.00 -7.71
CA GLU A 58 4.73 5.59 -8.54
C GLU A 58 4.27 5.06 -9.91
N PHE A 59 3.22 4.24 -9.94
CA PHE A 59 2.63 3.80 -11.21
C PHE A 59 2.20 4.98 -12.08
N SER A 60 1.45 5.93 -11.52
CA SER A 60 1.02 7.13 -12.24
C SER A 60 2.20 7.98 -12.70
N ALA A 61 3.22 8.15 -11.87
CA ALA A 61 4.44 8.90 -12.22
C ALA A 61 5.17 8.25 -13.40
N ARG A 62 5.31 6.92 -13.42
CA ARG A 62 5.94 6.17 -14.51
C ARG A 62 5.13 6.30 -15.81
N THR A 63 3.81 6.15 -15.75
CA THR A 63 2.92 6.28 -16.92
C THR A 63 2.92 7.70 -17.48
N ASN A 64 2.97 8.72 -16.63
CA ASN A 64 3.02 10.12 -17.06
C ASN A 64 4.39 10.53 -17.59
N ALA A 65 5.49 9.95 -17.08
CA ALA A 65 6.83 10.22 -17.59
C ALA A 65 7.09 9.62 -18.98
N THR A 66 6.31 8.63 -19.40
CA THR A 66 6.38 8.02 -20.74
C THR A 66 5.48 8.69 -21.77
N LYS A 67 4.65 9.65 -21.36
CA LYS A 67 3.64 10.33 -22.19
C LYS A 67 4.14 11.69 -22.65
#